data_AF-A0A7C5WJL7-F1
#
_entry.id   AF-A0A7C5WJL7-F1
#
_cell.length_a   1.000
_cell.length_b   1.000
_cell.length_c   1.000
_cell.angle_alpha   90.00
_cell.angle_beta   90.00
_cell.angle_gamma   90.00
#
_symmetry.space_group_name_H-M   'P 1'
#
loop_
_entity.id
_entity.type
_entity.pdbx_description
1 polymer ?
#
loop_
_entity_poly.entity_id
_entity_poly.type
_entity_poly.pdbx_seq_one_letter_code
_entity_poly.pdbx_strand_id
1 'polypeptide(L)'
;MLSDDPGRLADEVRSLSMFGPRRAIRVRHAGNAFLKALETALAAAPDFTAAVVAESGPLKPAAKLRKLFETHADLAAVPVYEDDARDLAGLAREVLQAHDLRIAPAALRTLTALLGANRIASRNEVEKLALYCLGKGMVTEEDVIAACGDVAAHAIDRLIDAAMEGDAAAAAREFAALAAAGDDPSRVLAALGQHLMRLREMALAARAGESPQRIIDAARPPIFFKRKDSFAKQLARWRPDALQNAATGVLEATANCRARPELAAAIAERCLFSLAGHARRAGR
;
A
#
# COMPACT_ATOMS: atom_id res chain seq x y z
N MET A 1 18.00 2.81 30.74
CA MET A 1 17.33 1.75 29.94
C MET A 1 17.60 0.39 30.57
N LEU A 2 16.88 -0.69 30.23
CA LEU A 2 17.20 -2.05 30.74
C LEU A 2 18.63 -2.51 30.38
N SER A 3 19.25 -1.88 29.39
CA SER A 3 20.66 -2.05 29.03
C SER A 3 21.63 -1.56 30.11
N ASP A 4 21.23 -0.59 30.92
CA ASP A 4 22.12 0.12 31.85
C ASP A 4 22.01 -0.46 33.26
N ASP A 5 20.87 -1.07 33.57
CA ASP A 5 20.60 -1.73 34.85
C ASP A 5 19.72 -2.98 34.63
N PRO A 6 20.33 -4.19 34.59
CA PRO A 6 19.61 -5.45 34.48
C PRO A 6 18.77 -5.80 35.72
N GLY A 7 19.10 -5.26 36.89
CA GLY A 7 18.41 -5.51 38.16
C GLY A 7 17.06 -4.80 38.23
N ARG A 8 16.93 -3.69 37.50
CA ARG A 8 15.70 -2.88 37.44
C ARG A 8 14.44 -3.68 37.13
N LEU A 9 14.50 -4.71 36.27
CA LEU A 9 13.31 -5.51 35.99
C LEU A 9 12.86 -6.30 37.22
N ALA A 10 13.79 -6.85 37.98
CA ALA A 10 13.48 -7.62 39.19
C ALA A 10 12.86 -6.73 40.28
N ASP A 11 13.35 -5.49 40.41
CA ASP A 11 12.79 -4.51 41.34
C ASP A 11 11.38 -4.07 40.92
N GLU A 12 11.21 -3.76 39.64
CA GLU A 12 9.93 -3.29 39.10
C GLU A 12 8.86 -4.38 39.16
N VAL A 13 9.18 -5.64 38.88
CA VAL A 13 8.22 -6.76 38.92
C VAL A 13 7.74 -7.08 40.35
N ARG A 14 8.49 -6.66 41.37
CA ARG A 14 8.13 -6.84 42.79
C ARG A 14 7.48 -5.62 43.41
N SER A 15 7.68 -4.44 42.82
CA SER A 15 7.16 -3.19 43.35
C SER A 15 5.63 -3.20 43.39
N LEU A 16 5.09 -2.94 44.59
CA LEU A 16 3.66 -2.88 44.86
C LEU A 16 3.02 -1.72 44.08
N SER A 17 1.85 -2.00 43.51
CA SER A 17 1.08 -0.98 42.80
C SER A 17 0.37 -0.06 43.79
N MET A 18 0.64 1.24 43.70
CA MET A 18 -0.01 2.28 44.51
C MET A 18 -1.36 2.74 43.93
N PHE A 19 -1.64 2.45 42.65
CA PHE A 19 -2.77 3.01 41.90
C PHE A 19 -3.80 1.97 41.46
N GLY A 20 -3.70 0.73 41.96
CA GLY A 20 -4.68 -0.30 41.67
C GLY A 20 -4.19 -1.72 41.94
N PRO A 21 -5.09 -2.71 41.89
CA PRO A 21 -4.79 -4.08 42.28
C PRO A 21 -3.96 -4.86 41.25
N ARG A 22 -3.83 -4.36 40.02
CA ARG A 22 -3.10 -5.01 38.92
C ARG A 22 -2.19 -4.02 38.23
N ARG A 23 -0.97 -4.45 37.93
CA ARG A 23 0.04 -3.67 37.22
C ARG A 23 0.60 -4.47 36.06
N ALA A 24 0.92 -3.79 34.96
CA ALA A 24 1.61 -4.38 33.82
C ALA A 24 2.87 -3.57 33.49
N ILE A 25 3.93 -4.27 33.12
CA ILE A 25 5.21 -3.72 32.69
C ILE A 25 5.38 -4.06 31.22
N ARG A 26 5.45 -3.03 30.36
CA ARG A 26 5.67 -3.20 28.93
C ARG A 26 7.15 -2.97 28.60
N VAL A 27 7.79 -3.98 28.02
CA VAL A 27 9.16 -3.92 27.52
C VAL A 27 9.13 -3.93 26.01
N ARG A 28 9.60 -2.85 25.39
CA ARG A 28 9.75 -2.75 23.92
C ARG A 28 11.15 -3.17 23.49
N HIS A 29 11.27 -3.74 22.30
CA HIS A 29 12.53 -4.20 21.73
C HIS A 29 13.28 -5.20 22.62
N ALA A 30 12.56 -6.17 23.16
CA ALA A 30 13.09 -7.24 23.99
C ALA A 30 14.15 -8.04 23.23
N GLY A 31 15.39 -7.97 23.70
CA GLY A 31 16.55 -8.68 23.14
C GLY A 31 17.42 -9.28 24.23
N ASN A 32 18.72 -9.43 23.97
CA ASN A 32 19.65 -10.08 24.90
C ASN A 32 19.75 -9.39 26.28
N ALA A 33 19.60 -8.06 26.34
CA ALA A 33 19.57 -7.33 27.62
C ALA A 33 18.35 -7.71 28.46
N PHE A 34 17.18 -7.81 27.82
CA PHE A 34 15.96 -8.26 28.49
C PHE A 34 16.05 -9.72 28.94
N LEU A 35 16.65 -10.60 28.14
CA LEU A 35 16.88 -11.99 28.54
C LEU A 35 17.63 -12.10 29.88
N LYS A 36 18.75 -11.37 30.03
CA LYS A 36 19.54 -11.38 31.27
C LYS A 36 18.76 -10.82 32.47
N ALA A 37 17.98 -9.77 32.24
CA ALA A 37 17.13 -9.17 33.26
C ALA A 37 16.01 -10.14 33.69
N LEU A 38 15.42 -10.86 32.73
CA LEU A 38 14.38 -11.85 32.97
C LEU A 38 14.92 -13.08 33.70
N GLU A 39 16.08 -13.60 33.31
CA GLU A 39 16.75 -14.71 34.02
C GLU A 39 17.03 -14.34 35.49
N THR A 40 17.51 -13.13 35.74
CA THR A 40 17.72 -12.60 37.10
C THR A 40 16.41 -12.50 37.88
N ALA A 41 15.34 -12.00 37.25
CA ALA A 41 14.03 -11.87 37.88
C ALA A 41 13.42 -13.23 38.24
N LEU A 42 13.52 -14.23 37.35
CA LEU A 42 13.02 -15.59 37.57
C LEU A 42 13.81 -16.34 38.64
N ALA A 43 15.13 -16.18 38.69
CA ALA A 43 15.99 -16.88 39.65
C ALA A 43 15.75 -16.46 41.11
N ALA A 44 15.28 -15.23 41.33
CA ALA A 44 15.07 -14.67 42.66
C ALA A 44 13.67 -14.97 43.27
N ALA A 45 13.02 -16.06 42.83
CA ALA A 45 11.67 -16.56 43.21
C ALA A 45 10.46 -15.87 42.52
N PRO A 46 9.34 -16.59 42.28
CA PRO A 46 8.40 -16.33 41.18
C PRO A 46 7.19 -15.42 41.50
N ASP A 47 7.10 -14.84 42.70
CA ASP A 47 5.93 -14.03 43.09
C ASP A 47 5.96 -12.64 42.42
N PHE A 48 5.60 -12.64 41.13
CA PHE A 48 5.47 -11.43 40.33
C PHE A 48 4.18 -10.71 40.72
N THR A 49 4.31 -9.47 41.20
CA THR A 49 3.15 -8.62 41.53
C THR A 49 2.64 -7.86 40.31
N ALA A 50 3.35 -7.94 39.18
CA ALA A 50 2.99 -7.32 37.90
C ALA A 50 3.14 -8.29 36.72
N ALA A 51 2.25 -8.16 35.73
CA ALA A 51 2.37 -8.87 34.46
C ALA A 51 3.43 -8.21 33.58
N VAL A 52 4.28 -9.00 32.91
CA VAL A 52 5.30 -8.48 31.99
C VAL A 52 4.90 -8.79 30.55
N VAL A 53 4.81 -7.76 29.71
CA VAL A 53 4.56 -7.90 28.26
C VAL A 53 5.80 -7.42 27.52
N ALA A 54 6.47 -8.36 26.85
CA ALA A 54 7.69 -8.11 26.11
C ALA A 54 7.46 -8.20 24.60
N GLU A 55 7.76 -7.12 23.88
CA GLU A 55 7.67 -7.04 22.43
C GLU A 55 9.06 -7.17 21.82
N SER A 56 9.25 -8.15 20.95
CA SER A 56 10.49 -8.33 20.19
C SER A 56 10.23 -8.24 18.69
N GLY A 57 11.29 -8.02 17.93
CA GLY A 57 11.27 -8.25 16.49
C GLY A 57 11.25 -9.76 16.16
N PRO A 58 11.47 -10.14 14.89
CA PRO A 58 11.47 -11.54 14.49
C PRO A 58 12.59 -12.32 15.20
N LEU A 59 12.20 -13.34 15.98
CA LEU A 59 13.12 -14.22 16.70
C LEU A 59 13.26 -15.58 16.01
N LYS A 60 14.50 -15.96 15.69
CA LYS A 60 14.81 -17.31 15.17
C LYS A 60 14.52 -18.38 16.25
N PRO A 61 14.17 -19.63 15.88
CA PRO A 61 13.99 -20.73 16.84
C PRO A 61 15.22 -20.97 17.75
N ALA A 62 16.42 -20.63 17.27
CA ALA A 62 17.65 -20.75 18.04
C ALA A 62 17.85 -19.64 19.10
N ALA A 63 17.04 -18.57 19.07
CA ALA A 63 17.17 -17.46 19.99
C ALA A 63 16.87 -17.91 21.43
N LYS A 64 17.81 -17.66 22.34
CA LYS A 64 17.68 -18.04 23.76
C LYS A 64 16.44 -17.44 24.42
N LEU A 65 16.11 -16.19 24.07
CA LEU A 65 14.90 -15.51 24.54
C LEU A 65 13.64 -16.27 24.14
N ARG A 66 13.54 -16.72 22.88
CA ARG A 66 12.40 -17.51 22.42
C ARG A 66 12.31 -18.85 23.15
N LYS A 67 13.44 -19.58 23.25
CA LYS A 67 13.47 -20.87 23.95
C LYS A 67 13.02 -20.75 25.40
N LEU A 68 13.48 -19.72 26.11
CA LEU A 68 13.08 -19.49 27.50
C LEU A 68 11.55 -19.34 27.64
N PHE A 69 10.93 -18.53 26.78
CA PHE A 69 9.47 -18.33 26.78
C PHE A 69 8.66 -19.57 26.34
N GLU A 70 9.25 -20.47 25.55
CA GLU A 70 8.60 -21.72 25.13
C GLU A 70 8.75 -22.85 26.16
N THR A 71 9.80 -22.84 27.00
CA THR A 71 10.10 -23.93 27.94
C THR A 71 9.68 -23.66 29.39
N HIS A 72 9.58 -22.40 29.81
CA HIS A 72 9.30 -22.05 31.20
C HIS A 72 7.79 -22.06 31.48
N ALA A 73 7.36 -22.66 32.60
CA ALA A 73 5.94 -22.87 32.92
C ALA A 73 5.14 -21.55 33.07
N ASP A 74 5.78 -20.52 33.62
CA ASP A 74 5.13 -19.22 33.88
C ASP A 74 5.25 -18.21 32.73
N LEU A 75 5.83 -18.61 31.59
CA LEU A 75 6.00 -17.74 30.43
C LEU A 75 5.17 -18.24 29.24
N ALA A 76 4.72 -17.30 28.40
CA ALA A 76 4.00 -17.61 27.18
C ALA A 76 4.53 -16.79 26.01
N ALA A 77 4.79 -17.47 24.89
CA ALA A 77 5.11 -16.83 23.62
C ALA A 77 3.86 -16.73 22.74
N VAL A 78 3.55 -15.52 22.26
CA VAL A 78 2.50 -15.30 21.27
C VAL A 78 3.16 -14.83 19.98
N PRO A 79 3.26 -15.68 18.94
CA PRO A 79 3.81 -15.25 17.67
C PRO A 79 2.82 -14.32 16.97
N VAL A 80 3.33 -13.19 16.49
CA VAL A 80 2.58 -12.24 15.67
C VAL A 80 3.22 -12.22 14.29
N TYR A 81 2.47 -12.64 13.28
CA TYR A 81 2.91 -12.69 11.90
C TYR A 81 2.36 -11.49 11.12
N GLU A 82 3.02 -11.17 10.01
CA GLU A 82 2.48 -10.23 9.04
C GLU A 82 1.23 -10.83 8.38
N ASP A 83 0.24 -9.99 8.11
CA ASP A 83 -0.99 -10.42 7.46
C ASP A 83 -0.71 -10.82 6.01
N ASP A 84 -1.16 -12.00 5.62
CA ASP A 84 -1.23 -12.39 4.22
C ASP A 84 -2.57 -11.95 3.59
N ALA A 85 -2.75 -12.23 2.29
CA ALA A 85 -3.99 -11.88 1.59
C ALA A 85 -5.24 -12.56 2.19
N ARG A 86 -5.08 -13.74 2.81
CA ARG A 86 -6.17 -14.46 3.47
C ARG A 86 -6.52 -13.79 4.81
N ASP A 87 -5.53 -13.36 5.57
CA ASP A 87 -5.71 -12.63 6.82
C ASP A 87 -6.41 -11.30 6.59
N LEU A 88 -6.00 -10.54 5.57
CA LEU A 88 -6.65 -9.30 5.15
C LEU A 88 -8.11 -9.54 4.70
N ALA A 89 -8.36 -10.62 3.97
CA ALA A 89 -9.72 -10.99 3.58
C ALA A 89 -10.57 -11.44 4.79
N GLY A 90 -9.95 -11.99 5.84
CA GLY A 90 -10.58 -12.29 7.12
C GLY A 90 -10.95 -11.02 7.88
N LEU A 91 -9.98 -10.12 8.04
CA LEU A 91 -10.18 -8.79 8.65
C LEU A 91 -11.30 -8.01 7.96
N ALA A 92 -11.31 -8.00 6.62
CA ALA A 92 -12.34 -7.30 5.86
C ALA A 92 -13.74 -7.83 6.18
N ARG A 93 -13.90 -9.16 6.26
CA ARG A 93 -15.18 -9.78 6.61
C ARG A 93 -15.57 -9.52 8.06
N GLU A 94 -14.63 -9.60 8.99
CA GLU A 94 -14.85 -9.32 10.42
C GLU A 94 -15.42 -7.92 10.62
N VAL A 95 -14.76 -6.91 10.05
CA VAL A 95 -15.20 -5.51 10.17
C VAL A 95 -16.54 -5.29 9.50
N LEU A 96 -16.74 -5.76 8.26
CA LEU A 96 -18.01 -5.58 7.55
C LEU A 96 -19.18 -6.29 8.24
N GLN A 97 -18.94 -7.48 8.81
CA GLN A 97 -19.95 -8.22 9.55
C GLN A 97 -20.40 -7.49 10.82
N ALA A 98 -19.49 -6.78 11.50
CA ALA A 98 -19.86 -5.94 12.65
C ALA A 98 -20.83 -4.79 12.29
N HIS A 99 -20.98 -4.48 11.00
CA HIS A 99 -21.91 -3.50 10.46
C HIS A 99 -23.07 -4.12 9.65
N ASP A 100 -23.33 -5.42 9.80
CA ASP A 100 -24.36 -6.17 9.05
C ASP A 100 -24.18 -6.14 7.51
N LEU A 101 -22.94 -5.97 7.04
CA LEU A 101 -22.60 -5.93 5.62
C LEU A 101 -21.98 -7.24 5.14
N ARG A 102 -22.45 -7.71 3.98
CA ARG A 102 -21.79 -8.77 3.20
C ARG A 102 -20.91 -8.13 2.13
N ILE A 103 -19.93 -8.87 1.61
CA ILE A 103 -19.07 -8.40 0.51
C ILE A 103 -19.08 -9.37 -0.67
N ALA A 104 -19.23 -8.84 -1.88
CA ALA A 104 -19.18 -9.63 -3.09
C ALA A 104 -17.75 -10.19 -3.32
N PRO A 105 -17.59 -11.41 -3.88
CA PRO A 105 -16.27 -12.01 -4.10
C PRO A 105 -15.32 -11.15 -4.95
N ALA A 106 -15.85 -10.42 -5.95
CA ALA A 106 -15.06 -9.49 -6.76
C ALA A 106 -14.60 -8.28 -5.93
N ALA A 107 -15.51 -7.68 -5.17
CA ALA A 107 -15.22 -6.57 -4.26
C ALA A 107 -14.14 -6.93 -3.25
N LEU A 108 -14.21 -8.13 -2.65
CA LEU A 108 -13.23 -8.59 -1.69
C LEU A 108 -11.83 -8.73 -2.31
N ARG A 109 -11.72 -9.24 -3.54
CA ARG A 109 -10.42 -9.32 -4.23
C ARG A 109 -9.84 -7.94 -4.47
N THR A 110 -10.66 -7.01 -4.96
CA THR A 110 -10.25 -5.63 -5.24
C THR A 110 -9.85 -4.90 -3.97
N LEU A 111 -10.63 -5.04 -2.90
CA LEU A 111 -10.32 -4.48 -1.58
C LEU A 111 -8.99 -5.03 -1.06
N THR A 112 -8.81 -6.35 -1.04
CA THR A 112 -7.56 -6.98 -0.56
C THR A 112 -6.34 -6.51 -1.34
N ALA A 113 -6.47 -6.19 -2.63
CA ALA A 113 -5.37 -5.67 -3.45
C ALA A 113 -5.03 -4.20 -3.15
N LEU A 114 -5.97 -3.44 -2.58
CA LEU A 114 -5.80 -2.05 -2.16
C LEU A 114 -5.31 -1.93 -0.71
N LEU A 115 -5.60 -2.93 0.13
CA LEU A 115 -5.13 -2.96 1.52
C LEU A 115 -3.62 -3.23 1.59
N GLY A 116 -2.94 -2.57 2.53
CA GLY A 116 -1.48 -2.64 2.70
C GLY A 116 -1.05 -3.53 3.87
N ALA A 117 0.27 -3.61 4.08
CA ALA A 117 0.89 -4.40 5.15
C ALA A 117 0.62 -3.87 6.58
N ASN A 118 0.12 -2.65 6.71
CA ASN A 118 -0.24 -2.09 8.01
C ASN A 118 -1.68 -2.47 8.38
N ARG A 119 -1.83 -3.46 9.27
CA ARG A 119 -3.14 -3.97 9.72
C ARG A 119 -4.07 -2.89 10.30
N ILE A 120 -3.54 -1.88 11.01
CA ILE A 120 -4.35 -0.80 11.58
C ILE A 120 -4.88 0.10 10.46
N ALA A 121 -4.02 0.50 9.52
CA ALA A 121 -4.44 1.28 8.37
C ALA A 121 -5.46 0.52 7.53
N SER A 122 -5.23 -0.77 7.30
CA SER A 122 -6.16 -1.63 6.58
C SER A 122 -7.51 -1.76 7.29
N ARG A 123 -7.53 -1.92 8.63
CA ARG A 123 -8.78 -1.92 9.41
C ARG A 123 -9.55 -0.61 9.24
N ASN A 124 -8.89 0.53 9.41
CA ASN A 124 -9.52 1.85 9.27
C ASN A 124 -10.11 2.05 7.87
N GLU A 125 -9.42 1.55 6.85
CA GLU A 125 -9.88 1.63 5.46
C GLU A 125 -11.13 0.79 5.22
N VAL A 126 -11.21 -0.41 5.82
CA VAL A 126 -12.42 -1.23 5.78
C VAL A 126 -13.55 -0.63 6.62
N GLU A 127 -13.26 -0.03 7.78
CA GLU A 127 -14.28 0.65 8.59
C GLU A 127 -14.89 1.83 7.81
N LYS A 128 -14.07 2.60 7.10
CA LYS A 128 -14.53 3.66 6.20
C LYS A 128 -15.44 3.11 5.09
N LEU A 129 -15.08 1.97 4.48
CA LEU A 129 -15.94 1.28 3.51
C LEU A 129 -17.26 0.82 4.12
N ALA A 130 -17.23 0.29 5.34
CA ALA A 130 -18.40 -0.15 6.07
C ALA A 130 -19.37 1.02 6.32
N LEU A 131 -18.84 2.16 6.76
CA LEU A 131 -19.60 3.39 6.95
C LEU A 131 -20.17 3.91 5.62
N TYR A 132 -19.40 3.87 4.53
CA TYR A 132 -19.86 4.26 3.20
C TYR A 132 -21.03 3.38 2.70
N CYS A 133 -21.01 2.10 3.03
CA CYS A 133 -22.01 1.13 2.59
C CYS A 133 -23.14 0.92 3.61
N LEU A 134 -23.20 1.69 4.70
CA LEU A 134 -24.13 1.45 5.79
C LEU A 134 -25.57 1.41 5.28
N GLY A 135 -26.30 0.35 5.63
CA GLY A 135 -27.69 0.12 5.19
C GLY A 135 -27.86 -0.49 3.79
N LYS A 136 -26.78 -0.66 2.99
CA LYS A 136 -26.87 -1.34 1.68
C LYS A 136 -26.95 -2.87 1.78
N GLY A 137 -26.48 -3.46 2.87
CA GLY A 137 -26.47 -4.91 3.12
C GLY A 137 -25.46 -5.73 2.31
N MET A 138 -24.98 -5.22 1.17
CA MET A 138 -23.94 -5.83 0.33
C MET A 138 -22.99 -4.76 -0.22
N VAL A 139 -21.69 -5.00 -0.05
CA VAL A 139 -20.60 -4.21 -0.62
C VAL A 139 -20.25 -4.75 -2.00
N THR A 140 -20.32 -3.88 -3.01
CA THR A 140 -19.96 -4.18 -4.39
C THR A 140 -18.54 -3.73 -4.70
N GLU A 141 -18.02 -4.15 -5.86
CA GLU A 141 -16.68 -3.74 -6.29
C GLU A 141 -16.63 -2.23 -6.54
N GLU A 142 -17.72 -1.63 -7.02
CA GLU A 142 -17.83 -0.19 -7.25
C GLU A 142 -17.74 0.61 -5.95
N ASP A 143 -18.34 0.11 -4.86
CA ASP A 143 -18.25 0.74 -3.54
C ASP A 143 -16.82 0.76 -3.02
N VAL A 144 -16.08 -0.35 -3.20
CA VAL A 144 -14.67 -0.45 -2.82
C VAL A 144 -13.83 0.58 -3.57
N ILE A 145 -14.06 0.74 -4.87
CA ILE A 145 -13.32 1.70 -5.69
C ILE A 145 -13.66 3.13 -5.26
N ALA A 146 -14.93 3.40 -4.97
CA ALA A 146 -15.39 4.72 -4.57
C ALA A 146 -14.88 5.14 -3.19
N ALA A 147 -14.86 4.22 -2.23
CA ALA A 147 -14.51 4.50 -0.84
C ALA A 147 -13.03 4.25 -0.52
N CYS A 148 -12.43 3.21 -1.11
CA CYS A 148 -11.08 2.74 -0.78
C CYS A 148 -10.05 2.91 -1.90
N GLY A 149 -10.45 3.35 -3.08
CA GLY A 149 -9.50 3.64 -4.14
C GLY A 149 -8.53 4.73 -3.69
N ASP A 150 -7.23 4.50 -3.88
CA ASP A 150 -6.22 5.55 -3.66
C ASP A 150 -6.54 6.69 -4.63
N VAL A 151 -7.16 7.75 -4.10
CA VAL A 151 -7.63 8.90 -4.88
C VAL A 151 -6.47 9.51 -5.65
N ALA A 152 -5.25 9.49 -5.11
CA ALA A 152 -4.05 10.01 -5.75
C ALA A 152 -3.55 9.08 -6.87
N ALA A 153 -3.45 7.77 -6.63
CA ALA A 153 -3.07 6.82 -7.69
C ALA A 153 -4.09 6.80 -8.84
N HIS A 154 -5.38 6.83 -8.53
CA HIS A 154 -6.44 6.93 -9.54
C HIS A 154 -6.45 8.28 -10.25
N ALA A 155 -6.08 9.38 -9.59
CA ALA A 155 -5.96 10.69 -10.23
C ALA A 155 -4.79 10.73 -11.22
N ILE A 156 -3.63 10.15 -10.86
CA ILE A 156 -2.49 10.03 -11.77
C ILE A 156 -2.86 9.14 -12.98
N ASP A 157 -3.54 8.02 -12.75
CA ASP A 157 -4.01 7.16 -13.83
C ASP A 157 -4.99 7.87 -14.78
N ARG A 158 -5.96 8.64 -14.25
CA ARG A 158 -6.89 9.44 -15.06
C ARG A 158 -6.17 10.52 -15.87
N LEU A 159 -5.19 11.19 -15.26
CA LEU A 159 -4.35 12.17 -15.95
C LEU A 159 -3.59 11.53 -17.12
N ILE A 160 -2.95 10.40 -16.88
CA ILE A 160 -2.20 9.66 -17.90
C ILE A 160 -3.13 9.21 -19.01
N ASP A 161 -4.29 8.62 -18.67
CA ASP A 161 -5.27 8.16 -19.66
C ASP A 161 -5.80 9.32 -20.51
N ALA A 162 -6.12 10.47 -19.90
CA ALA A 162 -6.53 11.68 -20.63
C ALA A 162 -5.44 12.18 -21.60
N ALA A 163 -4.18 12.23 -21.13
CA ALA A 163 -3.06 12.64 -21.97
C ALA A 163 -2.82 11.66 -23.13
N MET A 164 -2.89 10.35 -22.88
CA MET A 164 -2.65 9.33 -23.89
C MET A 164 -3.83 9.13 -24.85
N GLU A 165 -5.05 9.50 -24.46
CA GLU A 165 -6.23 9.49 -25.35
C GLU A 165 -6.35 10.78 -26.19
N GLY A 166 -5.61 11.84 -25.83
CA GLY A 166 -5.59 13.12 -26.54
C GLY A 166 -6.60 14.15 -26.02
N ASP A 167 -7.16 13.95 -24.82
CA ASP A 167 -7.99 14.92 -24.13
C ASP A 167 -7.12 15.88 -23.29
N ALA A 168 -6.55 16.87 -23.98
CA ALA A 168 -5.71 17.89 -23.35
C ALA A 168 -6.46 18.71 -22.28
N ALA A 169 -7.78 18.88 -22.42
CA ALA A 169 -8.57 19.65 -21.46
C ALA A 169 -8.78 18.88 -20.15
N ALA A 170 -9.07 17.57 -20.24
CA ALA A 170 -9.11 16.70 -19.06
C ALA A 170 -7.72 16.56 -18.42
N ALA A 171 -6.66 16.38 -19.22
CA ALA A 171 -5.30 16.32 -18.70
C ALA A 171 -4.91 17.60 -17.93
N ALA A 172 -5.27 18.78 -18.45
CA ALA A 172 -5.02 20.05 -17.75
C ALA A 172 -5.72 20.13 -16.39
N ARG A 173 -7.01 19.73 -16.35
CA ARG A 173 -7.80 19.76 -15.11
C ARG A 173 -7.25 18.79 -14.05
N GLU A 174 -6.97 17.55 -14.43
CA GLU A 174 -6.44 16.55 -13.49
C GLU A 174 -5.03 16.93 -13.00
N PHE A 175 -4.17 17.48 -13.88
CA PHE A 175 -2.86 17.96 -13.48
C PHE A 175 -2.93 19.13 -12.49
N ALA A 176 -3.83 20.10 -12.74
CA ALA A 176 -4.05 21.22 -11.82
C ALA A 176 -4.55 20.74 -10.44
N ALA A 177 -5.44 19.73 -10.42
CA ALA A 177 -5.93 19.14 -9.19
C ALA A 177 -4.81 18.44 -8.39
N LEU A 178 -3.96 17.65 -9.07
CA LEU A 178 -2.79 16.99 -8.45
C LEU A 178 -1.78 18.01 -7.91
N ALA A 179 -1.49 19.06 -8.68
CA ALA A 179 -0.62 20.14 -8.25
C ALA A 179 -1.17 20.87 -7.02
N ALA A 180 -2.48 21.13 -6.97
CA ALA A 180 -3.13 21.74 -5.81
C ALA A 180 -3.13 20.82 -4.56
N ALA A 181 -3.13 19.50 -4.76
CA ALA A 181 -2.99 18.51 -3.70
C ALA A 181 -1.54 18.36 -3.18
N GLY A 182 -0.57 19.01 -3.82
CA GLY A 182 0.84 18.97 -3.44
C GLY A 182 1.59 17.73 -3.94
N ASP A 183 1.04 17.01 -4.93
CA ASP A 183 1.74 15.88 -5.55
C ASP A 183 2.99 16.34 -6.31
N ASP A 184 4.07 15.56 -6.21
CA ASP A 184 5.33 15.84 -6.90
C ASP A 184 5.18 15.60 -8.42
N PRO A 185 5.43 16.60 -9.28
CA PRO A 185 5.43 16.44 -10.74
C PRO A 185 6.35 15.30 -11.24
N SER A 186 7.42 15.01 -10.50
CA SER A 186 8.34 13.91 -10.80
C SER A 186 7.66 12.54 -10.64
N ARG A 187 6.73 12.41 -9.69
CA ARG A 187 5.92 11.19 -9.49
C ARG A 187 4.99 10.96 -10.69
N VAL A 188 4.36 12.04 -11.19
CA VAL A 188 3.51 11.98 -12.39
C VAL A 188 4.31 11.53 -13.61
N LEU A 189 5.49 12.11 -13.84
CA LEU A 189 6.35 11.74 -14.97
C LEU A 189 6.88 10.30 -14.86
N ALA A 190 7.22 9.84 -13.66
CA ALA A 190 7.64 8.46 -13.42
C ALA A 190 6.50 7.47 -13.73
N ALA A 191 5.27 7.74 -13.27
CA ALA A 191 4.10 6.92 -13.56
C ALA A 191 3.76 6.89 -15.06
N LEU A 192 3.84 8.04 -15.72
CA LEU A 192 3.67 8.16 -17.17
C LEU A 192 4.72 7.33 -17.93
N GLY A 193 5.98 7.35 -17.49
CA GLY A 193 7.05 6.53 -18.07
C GLY A 193 6.77 5.03 -17.95
N GLN A 194 6.32 4.57 -16.78
CA GLN A 194 5.92 3.17 -16.56
C GLN A 194 4.76 2.77 -17.48
N HIS A 195 3.76 3.65 -17.60
CA HIS A 195 2.61 3.43 -18.47
C HIS A 195 3.00 3.34 -19.94
N LEU A 196 3.88 4.22 -20.44
CA LEU A 196 4.38 4.20 -21.81
C LEU A 196 5.14 2.91 -22.14
N MET A 197 6.00 2.44 -21.23
CA MET A 197 6.73 1.19 -21.43
C MET A 197 5.77 0.01 -21.52
N ARG A 198 4.82 -0.08 -20.59
CA ARG A 198 3.78 -1.12 -20.58
C ARG A 198 2.93 -1.09 -21.85
N LEU A 199 2.48 0.08 -22.26
CA LEU A 199 1.68 0.24 -23.48
C LEU A 199 2.50 -0.12 -24.73
N ARG A 200 3.80 0.17 -24.76
CA ARG A 200 4.69 -0.21 -25.86
C ARG A 200 4.85 -1.72 -25.98
N GLU A 201 5.03 -2.43 -24.86
CA GLU A 201 5.07 -3.89 -24.84
C GLU A 201 3.77 -4.48 -25.42
N MET A 202 2.63 -3.96 -24.98
CA MET A 202 1.31 -4.38 -25.48
C MET A 202 1.12 -4.05 -26.96
N ALA A 203 1.60 -2.88 -27.42
CA ALA A 203 1.52 -2.49 -28.83
C ALA A 203 2.42 -3.36 -29.73
N LEU A 204 3.57 -3.82 -29.22
CA LEU A 204 4.44 -4.77 -29.93
C LEU A 204 3.77 -6.14 -30.06
N ALA A 205 3.15 -6.65 -29.00
CA ALA A 205 2.39 -7.90 -29.04
C ALA A 205 1.21 -7.81 -30.03
N ALA A 206 0.48 -6.67 -30.04
CA ALA A 206 -0.60 -6.44 -30.99
C ALA A 206 -0.09 -6.45 -32.44
N ARG A 207 1.08 -5.86 -32.70
CA ARG A 207 1.74 -5.89 -34.01
C ARG A 207 2.20 -7.29 -34.42
N ALA A 208 2.49 -8.18 -33.47
CA ALA A 208 2.81 -9.58 -33.71
C ALA A 208 1.58 -10.45 -34.07
N GLY A 209 0.38 -9.87 -34.10
CA GLY A 209 -0.86 -10.53 -34.53
C GLY A 209 -1.76 -10.99 -33.38
N GLU A 210 -1.40 -10.71 -32.13
CA GLU A 210 -2.26 -10.98 -30.98
C GLU A 210 -3.44 -9.99 -30.92
N SER A 211 -4.61 -10.47 -30.49
CA SER A 211 -5.79 -9.63 -30.34
C SER A 211 -5.58 -8.63 -29.18
N PRO A 212 -5.82 -7.32 -29.38
CA PRO A 212 -5.71 -6.31 -28.33
C PRO A 212 -6.48 -6.65 -27.05
N GLN A 213 -7.66 -7.25 -27.19
CA GLN A 213 -8.47 -7.66 -26.05
C GLN A 213 -7.80 -8.76 -25.22
N ARG A 214 -7.20 -9.75 -25.89
CA ARG A 214 -6.45 -10.82 -25.21
C ARG A 214 -5.22 -10.30 -24.50
N ILE A 215 -4.50 -9.35 -25.12
CA ILE A 215 -3.31 -8.72 -24.52
C ILE A 215 -3.71 -7.97 -23.24
N ILE A 216 -4.81 -7.20 -23.27
CA ILE A 216 -5.34 -6.48 -22.11
C ILE A 216 -5.75 -7.45 -21.00
N ASP A 217 -6.45 -8.53 -21.34
CA ASP A 217 -6.94 -9.51 -20.36
C ASP A 217 -5.81 -10.38 -19.77
N ALA A 218 -4.75 -10.64 -20.53
CA ALA A 218 -3.58 -11.40 -20.10
C ALA A 218 -2.48 -10.55 -19.42
N ALA A 219 -2.64 -9.23 -19.38
CA ALA A 219 -1.64 -8.31 -18.86
C ALA A 219 -1.22 -8.64 -17.40
N ARG A 220 0.09 -8.54 -17.14
CA ARG A 220 0.68 -8.71 -15.81
C ARG A 220 1.54 -7.48 -15.46
N PRO A 221 1.26 -6.75 -14.37
CA PRO A 221 0.12 -6.88 -13.46
C PRO A 221 -1.25 -6.75 -14.15
N PRO A 222 -2.36 -7.24 -13.56
CA PRO A 222 -3.69 -7.08 -14.15
C PRO A 222 -4.06 -5.61 -14.39
N ILE A 223 -4.69 -5.30 -15.53
CA ILE A 223 -5.26 -3.96 -15.78
C ILE A 223 -6.59 -3.87 -15.04
N PHE A 224 -6.75 -2.81 -14.25
CA PHE A 224 -8.00 -2.51 -13.57
C PHE A 224 -9.15 -2.41 -14.57
N PHE A 225 -10.29 -3.06 -14.30
CA PHE A 225 -11.32 -3.29 -15.32
C PHE A 225 -11.85 -1.99 -15.95
N LYS A 226 -12.02 -0.90 -15.19
CA LYS A 226 -12.46 0.40 -15.71
C LYS A 226 -11.46 1.07 -16.66
N ARG A 227 -10.19 0.65 -16.61
CA ARG A 227 -9.12 1.16 -17.49
C ARG A 227 -8.93 0.31 -18.75
N LYS A 228 -9.56 -0.87 -18.86
CA LYS A 228 -9.41 -1.73 -20.05
C LYS A 228 -9.81 -1.01 -21.34
N ASP A 229 -10.91 -0.27 -21.31
CA ASP A 229 -11.37 0.52 -22.46
C ASP A 229 -10.39 1.63 -22.83
N SER A 230 -9.77 2.26 -21.83
CA SER A 230 -8.73 3.28 -22.05
C SER A 230 -7.51 2.66 -22.72
N PHE A 231 -6.99 1.54 -22.20
CA PHE A 231 -5.89 0.81 -22.82
C PHE A 231 -6.21 0.38 -24.26
N ALA A 232 -7.44 -0.08 -24.52
CA ALA A 232 -7.87 -0.43 -25.88
C ALA A 232 -7.84 0.78 -26.82
N LYS A 233 -8.36 1.94 -26.39
CA LYS A 233 -8.29 3.19 -27.18
C LYS A 233 -6.85 3.64 -27.42
N GLN A 234 -5.99 3.54 -26.41
CA GLN A 234 -4.60 3.95 -26.51
C GLN A 234 -3.82 3.04 -27.47
N LEU A 235 -4.03 1.72 -27.41
CA LEU A 235 -3.45 0.75 -28.36
C LEU A 235 -3.89 1.01 -29.80
N ALA A 236 -5.12 1.48 -30.01
CA ALA A 236 -5.60 1.84 -31.35
C ALA A 236 -4.94 3.13 -31.89
N ARG A 237 -4.53 4.06 -31.02
CA ARG A 237 -3.98 5.37 -31.40
C ARG A 237 -2.46 5.37 -31.52
N TRP A 238 -1.77 4.61 -30.67
CA TRP A 238 -0.32 4.72 -30.53
C TRP A 238 0.44 3.59 -31.21
N ARG A 239 1.41 3.94 -32.04
CA ARG A 239 2.34 2.98 -32.67
C ARG A 239 3.55 2.73 -31.76
N PRO A 240 4.17 1.53 -31.81
CA PRO A 240 5.34 1.23 -30.99
C PRO A 240 6.49 2.25 -31.09
N ASP A 241 6.77 2.74 -32.30
CA ASP A 241 7.84 3.73 -32.54
C ASP A 241 7.51 5.10 -31.93
N ALA A 242 6.23 5.50 -31.99
CA ALA A 242 5.75 6.73 -31.37
C ALA A 242 5.80 6.66 -29.84
N LEU A 243 5.46 5.50 -29.26
CA LEU A 243 5.56 5.25 -27.82
C LEU A 243 7.01 5.29 -27.35
N GLN A 244 7.94 4.78 -28.15
CA GLN A 244 9.36 4.89 -27.84
C GLN A 244 9.84 6.33 -27.81
N ASN A 245 9.47 7.15 -28.81
CA ASN A 245 9.82 8.56 -28.84
C ASN A 245 9.20 9.34 -27.68
N ALA A 246 7.94 9.04 -27.34
CA ALA A 246 7.26 9.59 -26.17
C ALA A 246 8.00 9.24 -24.86
N ALA A 247 8.43 7.98 -24.71
CA ALA A 247 9.17 7.55 -23.53
C ALA A 247 10.50 8.31 -23.38
N THR A 248 11.24 8.51 -24.47
CA THR A 248 12.46 9.34 -24.46
C THR A 248 12.16 10.78 -24.02
N GLY A 249 11.10 11.40 -24.55
CA GLY A 249 10.71 12.75 -24.16
C GLY A 249 10.30 12.87 -22.69
N VAL A 250 9.66 11.85 -22.12
CA VAL A 250 9.31 11.79 -20.68
C VAL A 250 10.56 11.65 -19.81
N LEU A 251 11.55 10.85 -20.24
CA LEU A 251 12.83 10.72 -19.53
C LEU A 251 13.60 12.04 -19.50
N GLU A 252 13.65 12.76 -20.63
CA GLU A 252 14.24 14.10 -20.71
C GLU A 252 13.50 15.10 -19.81
N ALA A 253 12.16 15.09 -19.82
CA ALA A 253 11.36 15.93 -18.93
C ALA A 253 11.65 15.62 -17.45
N THR A 254 11.80 14.34 -17.10
CA THR A 254 12.13 13.90 -15.74
C THR A 254 13.50 14.41 -15.30
N ALA A 255 14.51 14.31 -16.17
CA ALA A 255 15.85 14.83 -15.91
C ALA A 255 15.82 16.36 -15.71
N ASN A 256 15.07 17.07 -16.55
CA ASN A 256 14.92 18.53 -16.46
C ASN A 256 14.18 18.96 -15.19
N CYS A 257 13.15 18.22 -14.74
CA CYS A 257 12.47 18.51 -13.46
C CYS A 257 13.43 18.39 -12.27
N ARG A 258 14.32 17.39 -12.27
CA ARG A 258 15.32 17.21 -11.22
C ARG A 258 16.40 18.30 -11.25
N ALA A 259 16.80 18.73 -12.44
CA ALA A 259 17.79 19.79 -12.62
C ALA A 259 17.24 21.18 -12.26
N ARG A 260 15.93 21.40 -12.43
CA ARG A 260 15.23 22.68 -12.22
C ARG A 260 13.94 22.47 -11.43
N PRO A 261 14.01 22.22 -10.12
CA PRO A 261 12.84 21.94 -9.28
C PRO A 261 11.79 23.06 -9.33
N GLU A 262 12.21 24.31 -9.48
CA GLU A 262 11.36 25.49 -9.57
C GLU A 262 10.49 25.53 -10.84
N LEU A 263 10.87 24.79 -11.88
CA LEU A 263 10.13 24.68 -13.14
C LEU A 263 9.46 23.30 -13.32
N ALA A 264 9.56 22.41 -12.33
CA ALA A 264 9.13 21.02 -12.47
C ALA A 264 7.66 20.87 -12.91
N ALA A 265 6.75 21.67 -12.34
CA ALA A 265 5.34 21.66 -12.71
C ALA A 265 5.11 22.06 -14.18
N ALA A 266 5.74 23.16 -14.62
CA ALA A 266 5.62 23.64 -16.00
C ALA A 266 6.24 22.67 -17.02
N ILE A 267 7.34 22.01 -16.66
CA ILE A 267 7.99 21.00 -17.50
C ILE A 267 7.08 19.77 -17.65
N ALA A 268 6.51 19.30 -16.54
CA ALA A 268 5.59 18.15 -16.55
C ALA A 268 4.31 18.44 -17.35
N GLU A 269 3.70 19.61 -17.14
CA GLU A 269 2.51 20.04 -17.87
C GLU A 269 2.77 20.12 -19.38
N ARG A 270 3.89 20.74 -19.79
CA ARG A 270 4.29 20.81 -21.20
C ARG A 270 4.48 19.42 -21.81
N CYS A 271 5.07 18.49 -21.05
CA CYS A 271 5.25 17.10 -21.50
C CYS A 271 3.89 16.43 -21.75
N LEU A 272 2.97 16.52 -20.79
CA LEU A 272 1.61 15.97 -20.89
C LEU A 272 0.83 16.54 -22.08
N PHE A 273 0.87 17.86 -22.30
CA PHE A 273 0.20 18.48 -23.44
C PHE A 273 0.83 18.13 -24.78
N SER A 274 2.15 17.96 -24.84
CA SER A 274 2.82 17.48 -26.05
C SER A 274 2.32 16.08 -26.44
N LEU A 275 2.18 15.18 -25.46
CA LEU A 275 1.65 13.83 -25.66
C LEU A 275 0.18 13.85 -26.05
N ALA A 276 -0.65 14.66 -25.38
CA ALA A 276 -2.07 14.82 -25.73
C ALA A 276 -2.25 15.33 -27.16
N GLY A 277 -1.42 16.31 -27.57
CA GLY A 277 -1.40 16.81 -28.94
C GLY A 277 -1.00 15.73 -29.95
N HIS A 278 -0.05 14.86 -29.60
CA HIS A 278 0.35 13.73 -30.44
C HIS A 278 -0.77 12.69 -30.57
N ALA A 279 -1.34 12.22 -29.45
CA ALA A 279 -2.44 11.26 -29.41
C ALA A 279 -3.67 11.75 -30.20
N ARG A 280 -3.98 13.04 -30.10
CA ARG A 280 -5.10 13.65 -30.83
C ARG A 280 -4.90 13.63 -32.34
N ARG A 281 -3.66 13.83 -32.82
CA ARG A 281 -3.33 13.73 -34.25
C ARG A 281 -3.31 12.28 -34.73
N ALA A 282 -2.82 11.36 -33.91
CA ALA A 282 -2.72 9.95 -34.26
C ALA A 282 -4.07 9.21 -34.31
N GLY A 283 -5.08 9.73 -33.62
CA GLY A 283 -6.45 9.19 -33.65
C GLY A 283 -7.40 9.87 -34.65
N ARG A 284 -6.90 10.73 -35.54
CA ARG A 284 -7.64 11.24 -36.71
C ARG A 284 -7.26 10.42 -37.94
#